data_AF-A0A2G8LC48-F1
#
_entry.id   AF-A0A2G8LC48-F1
#
_cell.length_a   1.000
_cell.length_b   1.000
_cell.length_c   1.000
_cell.angle_alpha   90.00
_cell.angle_beta   90.00
_cell.angle_gamma   90.00
#
_symmetry.space_group_name_H-M   'P 1'
#
loop_
_entity.id
_entity.type
_entity.pdbx_description
1 polymer ?
#
loop_
_entity_poly.entity_id
_entity_poly.type
_entity_poly.pdbx_seq_one_letter_code
_entity_poly.pdbx_strand_id
1 'polypeptide(L)'
;MVILRQSSALTKPTSVKLENNAYTGVVIAIHPDEEESEELIDAIKTMVYDASAYLYTATKKRAYFEEVTILVPDTWEDKPEYRSPKNATFEGADVIVAPRNPRFAPEPDLPPVPHTKHYEGCGGQSIHVHFTSHFMLDSMTELYYGNRGRVFVHEWGHYRWGLFNEYADEIADVDNAQNFYFSLDEEIWKPTRCSDGFVAYNLVFDNGRYRYCNGDQYIGYEDGCVSIPATSQPDVTASIMSGYTSIPEIVDFCDEDVAPAQRHNQEAPTNTQGFVALRATGK
;
A
#
# COMPACT_ATOMS: atom_id res chain seq x y z
N MET A 1 26.51 22.25 18.65
CA MET A 1 27.15 20.92 18.53
C MET A 1 26.06 19.89 18.71
N VAL A 2 25.77 19.08 17.69
CA VAL A 2 24.73 18.04 17.74
C VAL A 2 25.44 16.69 17.88
N ILE A 3 25.12 15.96 18.94
CA ILE A 3 25.63 14.60 19.19
C ILE A 3 24.49 13.66 18.84
N LEU A 4 24.67 12.83 17.81
CA LEU A 4 23.69 11.82 17.39
C LEU A 4 24.08 10.45 17.95
N ARG A 5 23.07 9.65 18.35
CA ARG A 5 23.25 8.28 18.81
C ARG A 5 23.27 7.35 17.59
N GLN A 6 24.19 6.39 17.54
CA GLN A 6 24.18 5.34 16.51
C GLN A 6 22.86 4.55 16.59
N SER A 7 22.14 4.47 15.46
CA SER A 7 21.06 3.51 15.24
C SER A 7 21.64 2.29 14.53
N SER A 8 21.20 1.09 14.93
CA SER A 8 21.57 -0.18 14.30
C SER A 8 20.70 -0.50 13.07
N ALA A 9 19.68 0.31 12.80
CA ALA A 9 18.75 0.09 11.72
C ALA A 9 19.29 0.69 10.41
N LEU A 10 19.13 -0.05 9.31
CA LEU A 10 19.75 0.23 8.02
C LEU A 10 18.98 1.32 7.26
N THR A 11 18.95 2.56 7.79
CA THR A 11 18.12 3.60 7.18
C THR A 11 18.65 4.06 5.83
N LYS A 12 17.79 4.02 4.80
CA LYS A 12 18.11 4.63 3.50
C LYS A 12 17.94 6.15 3.61
N PRO A 13 18.97 6.96 3.31
CA PRO A 13 18.82 8.39 3.24
C PRO A 13 17.78 8.75 2.18
N THR A 14 16.77 9.54 2.54
CA THR A 14 15.78 10.08 1.61
C THR A 14 15.92 11.59 1.52
N SER A 15 15.65 12.13 0.33
CA SER A 15 15.52 13.58 0.13
C SER A 15 14.11 14.08 0.42
N VAL A 16 13.17 13.18 0.73
CA VAL A 16 11.75 13.50 0.92
C VAL A 16 11.52 14.29 2.19
N LYS A 17 10.97 15.48 2.00
CA LYS A 17 10.54 16.38 3.08
C LYS A 17 9.04 16.54 3.07
N LEU A 18 8.46 16.73 4.25
CA LEU A 18 7.08 17.16 4.43
C LEU A 18 7.12 18.55 5.08
N GLU A 19 6.89 19.59 4.29
CA GLU A 19 6.90 20.98 4.74
C GLU A 19 5.58 21.63 4.34
N ASN A 20 4.88 22.29 5.27
CA ASN A 20 3.58 22.91 5.01
C ASN A 20 2.55 21.96 4.35
N ASN A 21 2.49 20.71 4.81
CA ASN A 21 1.64 19.64 4.27
C ASN A 21 2.02 19.15 2.86
N ALA A 22 3.14 19.60 2.30
CA ALA A 22 3.59 19.25 0.96
C ALA A 22 4.80 18.31 0.99
N TYR A 23 4.67 17.16 0.34
CA TYR A 23 5.80 16.28 0.05
C TYR A 23 6.60 16.84 -1.12
N THR A 24 7.88 17.08 -0.89
CA THR A 24 8.86 17.52 -1.89
C THR A 24 10.08 16.60 -1.88
N GLY A 25 10.82 16.59 -3.00
CA GLY A 25 12.02 15.77 -3.14
C GLY A 25 11.76 14.27 -3.30
N VAL A 26 10.54 13.89 -3.70
CA VAL A 26 10.18 12.49 -4.02
C VAL A 26 10.80 12.13 -5.37
N VAL A 27 11.49 10.99 -5.43
CA VAL A 27 12.10 10.48 -6.66
C VAL A 27 11.44 9.16 -7.05
N ILE A 28 10.89 9.12 -8.27
CA ILE A 28 10.41 7.91 -8.93
C ILE A 28 11.40 7.58 -10.06
N ALA A 29 12.07 6.43 -10.00
CA ALA A 29 13.06 6.05 -10.99
C ALA A 29 12.59 4.88 -11.87
N ILE A 30 12.78 5.00 -13.18
CA ILE A 30 12.52 3.93 -14.15
C ILE A 30 13.81 3.12 -14.32
N HIS A 31 13.70 1.80 -14.25
CA HIS A 31 14.86 0.91 -14.35
C HIS A 31 15.40 0.87 -15.79
N PRO A 32 16.73 0.78 -16.01
CA PRO A 32 17.33 0.74 -17.35
C PRO A 32 16.86 -0.40 -18.26
N ASP A 33 16.35 -1.49 -17.67
CA ASP A 33 15.80 -2.64 -18.39
C ASP A 33 14.33 -2.44 -18.85
N GLU A 34 13.68 -1.33 -18.48
CA GLU A 34 12.35 -0.99 -19.01
C GLU A 34 12.47 -0.43 -20.43
N GLU A 35 11.58 -0.87 -21.31
CA GLU A 35 11.50 -0.36 -22.68
C GLU A 35 11.10 1.12 -22.68
N GLU A 36 11.71 1.91 -23.56
CA GLU A 36 11.40 3.34 -23.70
C GLU A 36 9.92 3.55 -24.05
N SER A 37 9.22 4.30 -23.19
CA SER A 37 7.78 4.51 -23.31
C SER A 37 7.37 5.85 -22.71
N GLU A 38 6.88 6.76 -23.56
CA GLU A 38 6.24 8.00 -23.12
C GLU A 38 4.93 7.74 -22.36
N GLU A 39 4.21 6.69 -22.76
CA GLU A 39 2.99 6.24 -22.07
C GLU A 39 3.29 5.86 -20.62
N LEU A 40 4.47 5.27 -20.35
CA LEU A 40 4.89 4.96 -18.98
C LEU A 40 5.14 6.23 -18.16
N ILE A 41 5.80 7.23 -18.73
CA ILE A 41 6.02 8.53 -18.07
C ILE A 41 4.66 9.17 -17.74
N ASP A 42 3.72 9.17 -18.69
CA ASP A 42 2.39 9.76 -18.48
C ASP A 42 1.53 8.98 -17.49
N ALA A 43 1.65 7.65 -17.45
CA ALA A 43 1.03 6.81 -16.43
C ALA A 43 1.57 7.13 -15.02
N ILE A 44 2.90 7.34 -14.88
CA ILE A 44 3.51 7.77 -13.61
C ILE A 44 2.97 9.14 -13.18
N LYS A 45 2.91 10.12 -14.09
CA LYS A 45 2.35 11.46 -13.79
C LYS A 45 0.90 11.36 -13.31
N THR A 46 0.08 10.56 -14.00
CA THR A 46 -1.34 10.37 -13.68
C THR A 46 -1.50 9.73 -12.30
N MET A 47 -0.74 8.66 -12.02
CA MET A 47 -0.73 8.00 -10.72
C MET A 47 -0.35 8.98 -9.58
N VAL A 48 0.69 9.80 -9.78
CA VAL A 48 1.12 10.80 -8.78
C VAL A 48 0.05 11.87 -8.57
N TYR A 49 -0.58 12.34 -9.64
CA TYR A 49 -1.66 13.33 -9.56
C TYR A 49 -2.84 12.81 -8.73
N ASP A 50 -3.32 11.61 -9.05
CA ASP A 50 -4.42 10.96 -8.33
C ASP A 50 -4.06 10.66 -6.88
N ALA A 51 -2.85 10.15 -6.64
CA ALA A 51 -2.34 9.89 -5.31
C ALA A 51 -2.25 11.16 -4.46
N SER A 52 -1.84 12.29 -5.05
CA SER A 52 -1.74 13.56 -4.34
C SER A 52 -3.10 14.04 -3.83
N ALA A 53 -4.11 14.00 -4.69
CA ALA A 53 -5.49 14.35 -4.31
C ALA A 53 -6.07 13.40 -3.26
N TYR A 54 -5.82 12.10 -3.41
CA TYR A 54 -6.31 11.08 -2.50
C TYR A 54 -5.64 11.16 -1.12
N LEU A 55 -4.31 11.27 -1.07
CA LEU A 55 -3.54 11.44 0.15
C LEU A 55 -3.96 12.70 0.92
N TYR A 56 -4.24 13.80 0.21
CA TYR A 56 -4.72 15.03 0.82
C TYR A 56 -6.03 14.83 1.54
N THR A 57 -6.99 14.13 0.92
CA THR A 57 -8.25 13.78 1.55
C THR A 57 -8.03 12.86 2.75
N ALA A 58 -7.32 11.75 2.56
CA ALA A 58 -7.15 10.71 3.56
C ALA A 58 -6.35 11.13 4.80
N THR A 59 -5.50 12.13 4.65
CA THR A 59 -4.74 12.69 5.77
C THR A 59 -5.46 13.88 6.41
N LYS A 60 -6.73 14.14 6.09
CA LYS A 60 -7.49 15.30 6.57
C LYS A 60 -6.79 16.62 6.23
N LYS A 61 -6.31 16.73 4.98
CA LYS A 61 -5.64 17.89 4.38
C LYS A 61 -4.21 18.17 4.89
N ARG A 62 -3.50 17.13 5.35
CA ARG A 62 -2.17 17.27 6.00
C ARG A 62 -0.99 16.79 5.16
N ALA A 63 -1.22 16.08 4.06
CA ALA A 63 -0.15 15.66 3.16
C ALA A 63 -0.65 15.57 1.72
N TYR A 64 0.15 16.06 0.77
CA TYR A 64 -0.04 15.86 -0.67
C TYR A 64 1.32 15.84 -1.36
N PHE A 65 1.41 15.33 -2.59
CA PHE A 65 2.64 15.38 -3.39
C PHE A 65 2.70 16.69 -4.17
N GLU A 66 3.70 17.52 -3.87
CA GLU A 66 3.91 18.82 -4.53
C GLU A 66 5.02 18.75 -5.58
N GLU A 67 6.18 18.20 -5.20
CA GLU A 67 7.34 18.08 -6.09
C GLU A 67 7.80 16.62 -6.18
N VAL A 68 7.63 16.05 -7.38
CA VAL A 68 8.08 14.70 -7.72
C VAL A 68 9.00 14.76 -8.92
N THR A 69 10.16 14.10 -8.82
CA THR A 69 11.12 13.94 -9.91
C THR A 69 10.98 12.54 -10.50
N ILE A 70 10.76 12.46 -11.82
CA ILE A 70 10.85 11.20 -12.57
C ILE A 70 12.27 11.09 -13.11
N LEU A 71 13.00 10.06 -12.67
CA LEU A 71 14.34 9.74 -13.15
C LEU A 71 14.24 8.71 -14.28
N VAL A 72 14.48 9.17 -15.51
CA VAL A 72 14.53 8.35 -16.73
C VAL A 72 15.93 7.73 -16.85
N PRO A 73 16.08 6.46 -17.26
CA PRO A 73 17.38 5.80 -17.38
C PRO A 73 18.19 6.34 -18.57
N ASP A 74 19.51 6.18 -18.50
CA ASP A 74 20.46 6.56 -19.57
C ASP A 74 20.42 5.65 -20.79
N THR A 75 19.68 4.54 -20.71
CA THR A 75 19.40 3.63 -21.83
C THR A 75 18.34 4.17 -22.78
N TRP A 76 17.56 5.18 -22.37
CA TRP A 76 16.56 5.85 -23.22
C TRP A 76 17.20 6.99 -24.01
N GLU A 77 16.58 7.40 -25.13
CA GLU A 77 17.05 8.52 -25.92
C GLU A 77 16.93 9.84 -25.15
N ASP A 78 17.98 10.68 -25.20
CA ASP A 78 17.97 11.99 -24.53
C ASP A 78 17.00 12.95 -25.24
N LYS A 79 16.17 13.66 -24.46
CA LYS A 79 15.14 14.57 -24.97
C LYS A 79 15.37 16.00 -24.46
N PRO A 80 15.03 17.04 -25.23
CA PRO A 80 15.28 18.44 -24.84
C PRO A 80 14.66 18.87 -23.50
N GLU A 81 13.58 18.21 -23.08
CA GLU A 81 12.89 18.42 -21.81
C GLU A 81 13.61 17.79 -20.60
N TYR A 82 14.50 16.82 -20.83
CA TYR A 82 15.24 16.16 -19.77
C TYR A 82 16.28 17.10 -19.17
N ARG A 83 16.50 16.95 -17.87
CA ARG A 83 17.43 17.78 -17.10
C ARG A 83 18.39 16.87 -16.33
N SER A 84 19.54 17.44 -15.99
CA SER A 84 20.52 16.74 -15.14
C SER A 84 19.85 16.21 -13.87
N PRO A 85 20.08 14.94 -13.50
CA PRO A 85 19.45 14.30 -12.33
C PRO A 85 19.94 14.88 -11.00
N LYS A 86 20.97 15.75 -11.02
CA LYS A 86 21.64 16.30 -9.84
C LYS A 86 22.10 15.19 -8.90
N ASN A 87 21.38 14.96 -7.80
CA ASN A 87 21.69 13.95 -6.79
C ASN A 87 20.71 12.76 -6.83
N ALA A 88 19.72 12.77 -7.72
CA ALA A 88 18.79 11.66 -7.88
C ALA A 88 19.52 10.47 -8.52
N THR A 89 19.35 9.29 -7.93
CA THR A 89 19.94 8.03 -8.39
C THR A 89 18.88 6.93 -8.29
N PHE A 90 19.02 5.88 -9.09
CA PHE A 90 18.08 4.76 -9.06
C PHE A 90 18.09 4.07 -7.68
N GLU A 91 19.26 3.79 -7.13
CA GLU A 91 19.43 3.19 -5.80
C GLU A 91 18.86 4.08 -4.70
N GLY A 92 18.90 5.40 -4.90
CA GLY A 92 18.37 6.42 -4.00
C GLY A 92 16.86 6.67 -4.10
N ALA A 93 16.18 6.16 -5.14
CA ALA A 93 14.79 6.51 -5.43
C ALA A 93 13.78 5.99 -4.39
N ASP A 94 12.75 6.77 -4.07
CA ASP A 94 11.70 6.40 -3.11
C ASP A 94 10.70 5.39 -3.73
N VAL A 95 10.52 5.48 -5.05
CA VAL A 95 9.71 4.57 -5.85
C VAL A 95 10.54 4.13 -7.05
N ILE A 96 10.46 2.85 -7.39
CA ILE A 96 11.03 2.31 -8.62
C ILE A 96 9.93 1.74 -9.51
N VAL A 97 10.05 1.98 -10.80
CA VAL A 97 9.35 1.23 -11.84
C VAL A 97 10.36 0.33 -12.49
N ALA A 98 10.24 -0.97 -12.25
CA ALA A 98 11.22 -1.95 -12.69
C ALA A 98 10.55 -3.27 -13.09
N PRO A 99 11.24 -4.11 -13.89
CA PRO A 99 10.69 -5.40 -14.30
C PRO A 99 10.30 -6.26 -13.11
N ARG A 100 9.45 -7.26 -13.37
CA ARG A 100 9.06 -8.25 -12.36
C ARG A 100 10.30 -8.79 -11.66
N ASN A 101 10.30 -8.74 -10.35
CA ASN A 101 11.31 -9.40 -9.53
C ASN A 101 10.76 -10.76 -9.06
N PRO A 102 11.27 -11.91 -9.57
CA PRO A 102 10.77 -13.24 -9.19
C PRO A 102 10.91 -13.56 -7.70
N ARG A 103 11.76 -12.83 -6.96
CA ARG A 103 11.90 -12.98 -5.51
C ARG A 103 10.66 -12.49 -4.75
N PHE A 104 9.98 -11.47 -5.27
CA PHE A 104 8.86 -10.80 -4.60
C PHE A 104 7.52 -11.04 -5.31
N ALA A 105 7.55 -11.47 -6.57
CA ALA A 105 6.38 -11.91 -7.33
C ALA A 105 6.69 -13.26 -8.02
N PRO A 106 6.75 -14.37 -7.24
CA PRO A 106 7.23 -15.67 -7.71
C PRO A 106 6.28 -16.35 -8.69
N GLU A 107 4.98 -16.00 -8.65
CA GLU A 107 3.92 -16.49 -9.52
C GLU A 107 4.01 -15.79 -10.90
N PRO A 108 4.54 -16.44 -11.96
CA PRO A 108 4.75 -15.79 -13.25
C PRO A 108 3.44 -15.46 -13.97
N ASP A 109 2.39 -16.24 -13.70
CA ASP A 109 1.08 -16.17 -14.37
C ASP A 109 0.13 -15.15 -13.73
N LEU A 110 0.47 -14.62 -12.55
CA LEU A 110 -0.31 -13.57 -11.87
C LEU A 110 0.33 -12.20 -12.06
N PRO A 111 -0.43 -11.12 -12.29
CA PRO A 111 0.14 -9.78 -12.38
C PRO A 111 0.98 -9.47 -11.14
N PRO A 112 2.21 -8.94 -11.30
CA PRO A 112 3.09 -8.69 -10.17
C PRO A 112 2.49 -7.58 -9.31
N VAL A 113 2.20 -7.91 -8.06
CA VAL A 113 1.55 -7.00 -7.11
C VAL A 113 2.53 -5.88 -6.74
N PRO A 114 2.09 -4.61 -6.79
CA PRO A 114 2.83 -3.52 -6.16
C PRO A 114 3.20 -3.85 -4.72
N HIS A 115 4.41 -3.51 -4.32
CA HIS A 115 4.84 -3.80 -2.95
C HIS A 115 5.93 -2.83 -2.51
N THR A 116 6.09 -2.71 -1.19
CA THR A 116 7.15 -1.94 -0.58
C THR A 116 8.21 -2.88 -0.02
N LYS A 117 9.48 -2.54 -0.21
CA LYS A 117 10.59 -3.32 0.35
C LYS A 117 10.95 -2.81 1.74
N HIS A 118 10.67 -3.59 2.79
CA HIS A 118 10.96 -3.26 4.18
C HIS A 118 12.26 -3.89 4.71
N TYR A 119 12.82 -3.27 5.76
CA TYR A 119 13.92 -3.78 6.60
C TYR A 119 13.67 -3.50 8.09
N GLU A 120 12.86 -2.47 8.39
CA GLU A 120 12.40 -2.11 9.73
C GLU A 120 10.99 -2.63 9.99
N GLY A 121 10.66 -2.80 11.28
CA GLY A 121 9.29 -3.00 11.73
C GLY A 121 8.50 -1.69 11.78
N CYS A 122 7.42 -1.66 12.56
CA CYS A 122 6.48 -0.55 12.67
C CYS A 122 7.15 0.83 12.81
N GLY A 123 6.61 1.85 12.11
CA GLY A 123 6.97 3.26 12.31
C GLY A 123 8.30 3.71 11.67
N GLY A 124 8.98 2.80 10.98
CA GLY A 124 10.19 3.03 10.22
C GLY A 124 9.93 3.32 8.74
N GLN A 125 10.84 4.05 8.09
CA GLN A 125 10.76 4.25 6.64
C GLN A 125 11.32 3.03 5.91
N SER A 126 10.66 2.56 4.86
CA SER A 126 11.09 1.44 4.03
C SER A 126 12.15 1.84 2.98
N ILE A 127 12.62 0.89 2.15
CA ILE A 127 13.70 1.15 1.17
C ILE A 127 13.17 1.84 -0.08
N HIS A 128 12.11 1.32 -0.66
CA HIS A 128 11.39 1.88 -1.80
C HIS A 128 10.07 1.16 -2.01
N VAL A 129 9.15 1.82 -2.70
CA VAL A 129 7.99 1.19 -3.36
C VAL A 129 8.43 0.62 -4.71
N HIS A 130 7.97 -0.57 -5.07
CA HIS A 130 8.23 -1.22 -6.36
C HIS A 130 6.92 -1.38 -7.14
N PHE A 131 6.83 -0.66 -8.27
CA PHE A 131 5.83 -0.88 -9.31
C PHE A 131 6.44 -1.54 -10.54
N THR A 132 5.62 -2.22 -11.33
CA THR A 132 6.05 -2.78 -12.63
C THR A 132 5.44 -1.97 -13.78
N SER A 133 6.09 -1.96 -14.94
CA SER A 133 5.50 -1.39 -16.15
C SER A 133 4.17 -2.05 -16.52
N HIS A 134 4.00 -3.35 -16.27
CA HIS A 134 2.70 -4.04 -16.40
C HIS A 134 1.63 -3.37 -15.53
N PHE A 135 1.87 -3.16 -14.24
CA PHE A 135 0.93 -2.43 -13.38
C PHE A 135 0.65 -1.01 -13.89
N MET A 136 1.67 -0.32 -14.41
CA MET A 136 1.49 1.05 -14.91
C MET A 136 0.69 1.12 -16.21
N LEU A 137 0.81 0.13 -17.09
CA LEU A 137 0.32 0.22 -18.48
C LEU A 137 -0.86 -0.71 -18.80
N ASP A 138 -1.05 -1.81 -18.06
CA ASP A 138 -2.10 -2.79 -18.36
C ASP A 138 -3.50 -2.20 -18.10
N SER A 139 -4.39 -2.33 -19.08
CA SER A 139 -5.75 -1.77 -19.04
C SER A 139 -6.66 -2.44 -18.00
N MET A 140 -6.31 -3.65 -17.55
CA MET A 140 -7.02 -4.41 -16.52
C MET A 140 -6.54 -4.07 -15.12
N THR A 141 -5.46 -3.31 -14.95
CA THR A 141 -4.91 -2.94 -13.63
C THR A 141 -5.99 -2.35 -12.72
N GLU A 142 -6.80 -1.41 -13.22
CA GLU A 142 -7.82 -0.79 -12.38
C GLU A 142 -8.97 -1.72 -12.01
N LEU A 143 -9.21 -2.77 -12.82
CA LEU A 143 -10.18 -3.80 -12.45
C LEU A 143 -9.67 -4.65 -11.28
N TYR A 144 -8.37 -4.99 -11.27
CA TYR A 144 -7.78 -5.87 -10.26
C TYR A 144 -7.39 -5.13 -8.98
N TYR A 145 -6.82 -3.94 -9.10
CA TYR A 145 -6.25 -3.19 -7.98
C TYR A 145 -7.01 -1.89 -7.68
N GLY A 146 -7.85 -1.39 -8.58
CA GLY A 146 -8.43 -0.05 -8.49
C GLY A 146 -7.48 1.04 -9.01
N ASN A 147 -7.83 2.30 -8.75
CA ASN A 147 -7.06 3.45 -9.22
C ASN A 147 -5.60 3.39 -8.72
N ARG A 148 -4.65 3.58 -9.64
CA ARG A 148 -3.20 3.48 -9.35
C ARG A 148 -2.74 4.46 -8.29
N GLY A 149 -3.32 5.66 -8.24
CA GLY A 149 -3.00 6.64 -7.21
C GLY A 149 -3.39 6.17 -5.82
N ARG A 150 -4.49 5.44 -5.67
CA ARG A 150 -4.92 4.86 -4.38
C ARG A 150 -4.01 3.74 -3.93
N VAL A 151 -3.60 2.87 -4.86
CA VAL A 151 -2.56 1.86 -4.62
C VAL A 151 -1.26 2.52 -4.21
N PHE A 152 -0.86 3.61 -4.87
CA PHE A 152 0.33 4.34 -4.49
C PHE A 152 0.25 4.95 -3.09
N VAL A 153 -0.90 5.46 -2.65
CA VAL A 153 -1.06 5.94 -1.27
C VAL A 153 -0.98 4.81 -0.24
N HIS A 154 -1.50 3.63 -0.57
CA HIS A 154 -1.35 2.43 0.27
C HIS A 154 0.13 2.06 0.45
N GLU A 155 0.88 1.93 -0.66
CA GLU A 155 2.32 1.67 -0.63
C GLU A 155 3.11 2.83 0.00
N TRP A 156 2.65 4.07 -0.16
CA TRP A 156 3.27 5.22 0.49
C TRP A 156 3.11 5.16 2.01
N GLY A 157 2.00 4.63 2.52
CA GLY A 157 1.80 4.36 3.95
C GLY A 157 2.82 3.35 4.48
N HIS A 158 3.03 2.25 3.76
CA HIS A 158 4.10 1.30 4.04
C HIS A 158 5.49 1.93 3.96
N TYR A 159 5.74 2.74 2.93
CA TYR A 159 7.04 3.34 2.68
C TYR A 159 7.40 4.38 3.72
N ARG A 160 6.54 5.37 3.93
CA ARG A 160 6.88 6.59 4.69
C ARG A 160 6.62 6.44 6.18
N TRP A 161 5.62 5.65 6.56
CA TRP A 161 5.18 5.55 7.95
C TRP A 161 5.34 4.14 8.52
N GLY A 162 5.73 3.15 7.71
CA GLY A 162 5.87 1.77 8.18
C GLY A 162 4.56 1.21 8.70
N LEU A 163 3.43 1.60 8.06
CA LEU A 163 2.13 1.00 8.36
C LEU A 163 2.14 -0.45 7.89
N PHE A 164 1.36 -1.31 8.54
CA PHE A 164 1.15 -2.69 8.12
C PHE A 164 -0.19 -2.86 7.40
N ASN A 165 -0.31 -3.96 6.68
CA ASN A 165 -1.58 -4.41 6.16
C ASN A 165 -2.55 -4.72 7.30
N GLU A 166 -3.78 -4.25 7.15
CA GLU A 166 -4.88 -4.49 8.09
C GLU A 166 -5.82 -5.60 7.58
N TYR A 167 -5.27 -6.47 6.75
CA TYR A 167 -5.84 -7.70 6.24
C TYR A 167 -4.77 -8.81 6.37
N ALA A 168 -5.20 -10.06 6.25
CA ALA A 168 -4.28 -11.19 6.28
C ALA A 168 -3.38 -11.18 5.04
N ASP A 169 -2.06 -11.13 5.26
CA ASP A 169 -1.07 -11.12 4.19
C ASP A 169 -0.12 -12.30 4.34
N GLU A 170 -0.43 -13.39 3.64
CA GLU A 170 0.34 -14.64 3.69
C GLU A 170 1.74 -14.51 3.05
N ILE A 171 2.02 -13.42 2.33
CA ILE A 171 3.33 -13.17 1.71
C ILE A 171 4.20 -12.34 2.67
N ALA A 172 3.64 -11.28 3.25
CA ALA A 172 4.36 -10.37 4.13
C ALA A 172 4.42 -10.86 5.60
N ASP A 173 3.46 -11.67 6.04
CA ASP A 173 3.33 -12.16 7.41
C ASP A 173 3.05 -13.67 7.47
N VAL A 174 3.92 -14.45 6.80
CA VAL A 174 3.81 -15.91 6.64
C VAL A 174 3.53 -16.66 7.95
N ASP A 175 4.11 -16.19 9.07
CA ASP A 175 4.03 -16.88 10.36
C ASP A 175 2.74 -16.55 11.15
N ASN A 176 2.07 -15.43 10.85
CA ASN A 176 0.93 -14.95 11.65
C ASN A 176 -0.33 -14.64 10.84
N ALA A 177 -0.27 -14.66 9.51
CA ALA A 177 -1.41 -14.37 8.65
C ALA A 177 -2.58 -15.32 8.95
N GLN A 178 -3.70 -14.74 9.38
CA GLN A 178 -4.93 -15.45 9.70
C GLN A 178 -6.09 -14.73 9.03
N ASN A 179 -6.80 -15.40 8.14
CA ASN A 179 -7.97 -14.83 7.45
C ASN A 179 -9.17 -14.61 8.39
N PHE A 180 -9.27 -15.42 9.45
CA PHE A 180 -10.33 -15.35 10.45
C PHE A 180 -9.77 -15.56 11.86
N TYR A 181 -10.41 -14.94 12.86
CA TYR A 181 -10.11 -15.11 14.28
C TYR A 181 -11.40 -15.25 15.07
N PHE A 182 -11.31 -15.83 16.27
CA PHE A 182 -12.46 -15.92 17.19
C PHE A 182 -12.46 -14.69 18.12
N SER A 183 -13.49 -13.85 18.01
CA SER A 183 -13.72 -12.73 18.93
C SER A 183 -14.19 -13.28 20.27
N LEU A 184 -13.51 -12.90 21.34
CA LEU A 184 -13.90 -13.29 22.69
C LEU A 184 -15.03 -12.41 23.22
N ASP A 185 -15.13 -11.18 22.73
CA ASP A 185 -16.17 -10.24 23.13
C ASP A 185 -17.54 -10.58 22.52
N GLU A 186 -17.55 -10.97 21.24
CA GLU A 186 -18.79 -11.33 20.51
C GLU A 186 -19.07 -12.84 20.49
N GLU A 187 -18.12 -13.66 20.95
CA GLU A 187 -18.18 -15.13 20.95
C GLU A 187 -18.45 -15.73 19.55
N ILE A 188 -17.91 -15.09 18.50
CA ILE A 188 -18.04 -15.51 17.10
C ILE A 188 -16.72 -15.38 16.32
N TRP A 189 -16.58 -16.15 15.25
CA TRP A 189 -15.54 -16.04 14.25
C TRP A 189 -15.77 -14.83 13.35
N LYS A 190 -14.77 -13.96 13.28
CA LYS A 190 -14.75 -12.73 12.48
C LYS A 190 -13.61 -12.78 11.46
N PRO A 191 -13.80 -12.18 10.27
CA PRO A 191 -12.71 -11.99 9.33
C PRO A 191 -11.70 -10.97 9.86
N THR A 192 -10.43 -11.18 9.54
CA THR A 192 -9.34 -10.24 9.87
C THR A 192 -9.41 -9.01 8.96
N ARG A 193 -9.87 -7.87 9.50
CA ARG A 193 -10.04 -6.60 8.77
C ARG A 193 -10.06 -5.39 9.71
N CYS A 194 -9.78 -4.17 9.21
CA CYS A 194 -9.83 -2.95 10.07
C CYS A 194 -11.25 -2.65 10.57
N SER A 195 -12.27 -2.78 9.72
CA SER A 195 -13.63 -2.32 10.03
C SER A 195 -14.64 -3.46 9.98
N ASP A 196 -15.46 -3.60 11.03
CA ASP A 196 -16.46 -4.67 11.14
C ASP A 196 -17.71 -4.46 10.27
N GLY A 197 -17.89 -3.28 9.70
CA GLY A 197 -19.08 -2.92 8.91
C GLY A 197 -19.13 -3.50 7.51
N PHE A 198 -18.02 -3.99 6.94
CA PHE A 198 -17.97 -4.43 5.54
C PHE A 198 -18.96 -5.56 5.27
N VAL A 199 -19.76 -5.38 4.21
CA VAL A 199 -20.45 -6.48 3.56
C VAL A 199 -19.41 -7.30 2.81
N ALA A 200 -19.17 -8.54 3.24
CA ALA A 200 -18.18 -9.42 2.64
C ALA A 200 -18.73 -10.82 2.42
N TYR A 201 -18.12 -11.52 1.47
CA TYR A 201 -18.41 -12.91 1.15
C TYR A 201 -17.22 -13.76 1.58
N ASN A 202 -17.48 -14.77 2.39
CA ASN A 202 -16.46 -15.73 2.79
C ASN A 202 -16.40 -16.82 1.72
N LEU A 203 -15.33 -16.79 0.94
CA LEU A 203 -15.16 -17.59 -0.26
C LEU A 203 -13.86 -18.39 -0.19
N VAL A 204 -13.84 -19.54 -0.84
CA VAL A 204 -12.64 -20.35 -1.06
C VAL A 204 -12.51 -20.65 -2.54
N PHE A 205 -11.29 -20.58 -3.07
CA PHE A 205 -11.00 -20.95 -4.45
C PHE A 205 -10.74 -22.46 -4.53
N ASP A 206 -11.63 -23.17 -5.21
CA ASP A 206 -11.62 -24.63 -5.27
C ASP A 206 -12.03 -25.09 -6.68
N ASN A 207 -11.24 -26.00 -7.27
CA ASN A 207 -11.46 -26.53 -8.61
C ASN A 207 -11.67 -25.45 -9.70
N GLY A 208 -10.87 -24.37 -9.65
CA GLY A 208 -10.88 -23.31 -10.66
C GLY A 208 -12.00 -22.28 -10.53
N ARG A 209 -12.75 -22.27 -9.42
CA ARG A 209 -13.81 -21.31 -9.17
C ARG A 209 -13.93 -20.95 -7.69
N TYR A 210 -14.45 -19.77 -7.40
CA TYR A 210 -14.86 -19.41 -6.05
C TYR A 210 -16.18 -20.08 -5.68
N ARG A 211 -16.26 -20.58 -4.45
CA ARG A 211 -17.50 -21.03 -3.79
C ARG A 211 -17.56 -20.48 -2.37
N TYR A 212 -18.74 -20.46 -1.77
CA TYR A 212 -18.88 -20.14 -0.36
C TYR A 212 -18.12 -21.14 0.51
N CYS A 213 -17.53 -20.63 1.58
CA CYS A 213 -16.87 -21.46 2.57
C CYS A 213 -17.87 -22.33 3.32
N ASN A 214 -17.45 -23.53 3.67
CA ASN A 214 -18.10 -24.37 4.67
C ASN A 214 -17.85 -23.77 6.06
N GLY A 215 -18.87 -23.87 6.92
CA GLY A 215 -18.84 -23.30 8.26
C GLY A 215 -19.59 -21.97 8.37
N ASP A 216 -19.51 -21.36 9.54
CA ASP A 216 -20.16 -20.08 9.86
C ASP A 216 -19.46 -19.37 11.02
N GLN A 217 -19.97 -18.20 11.39
CA GLN A 217 -19.42 -17.39 12.47
C GLN A 217 -19.49 -18.07 13.84
N TYR A 218 -20.27 -19.13 14.04
CA TYR A 218 -20.38 -19.80 15.34
C TYR A 218 -19.40 -20.98 15.46
N ILE A 219 -19.13 -21.68 14.36
CA ILE A 219 -18.27 -22.88 14.38
C ILE A 219 -16.90 -22.69 13.72
N GLY A 220 -16.71 -21.60 12.98
CA GLY A 220 -15.50 -21.31 12.20
C GLY A 220 -15.64 -21.65 10.73
N TYR A 221 -14.66 -21.21 9.94
CA TYR A 221 -14.62 -21.40 8.49
C TYR A 221 -13.55 -22.43 8.09
N GLU A 222 -13.74 -23.08 6.94
CA GLU A 222 -12.78 -24.05 6.41
C GLU A 222 -11.42 -23.43 6.03
N ASP A 223 -10.40 -24.28 5.90
CA ASP A 223 -9.06 -23.87 5.50
C ASP A 223 -9.03 -23.30 4.06
N GLY A 224 -8.19 -22.29 3.84
CA GLY A 224 -8.17 -21.52 2.59
C GLY A 224 -9.37 -20.59 2.36
N CYS A 225 -10.28 -20.47 3.33
CA CYS A 225 -11.33 -19.47 3.27
C CYS A 225 -10.74 -18.06 3.41
N VAL A 226 -11.22 -17.14 2.57
CA VAL A 226 -10.88 -15.72 2.59
C VAL A 226 -12.15 -14.88 2.63
N SER A 227 -12.10 -13.70 3.26
CA SER A 227 -13.22 -12.76 3.27
C SER A 227 -13.01 -11.70 2.20
N ILE A 228 -13.89 -11.67 1.20
CA ILE A 228 -13.80 -10.75 0.06
C ILE A 228 -14.92 -9.72 0.18
N PRO A 229 -14.62 -8.42 0.35
CA PRO A 229 -15.65 -7.40 0.43
C PRO A 229 -16.42 -7.25 -0.88
N ALA A 230 -17.69 -6.91 -0.78
CA ALA A 230 -18.46 -6.45 -1.92
C ALA A 230 -17.85 -5.17 -2.49
N THR A 231 -17.97 -4.97 -3.80
CA THR A 231 -17.37 -3.84 -4.52
C THR A 231 -18.01 -2.48 -4.20
N SER A 232 -19.17 -2.45 -3.54
CA SER A 232 -19.84 -1.24 -3.09
C SER A 232 -20.14 -1.35 -1.60
N GLN A 233 -19.79 -0.31 -0.85
CA GLN A 233 -19.85 -0.27 0.61
C GLN A 233 -20.41 1.08 1.07
N PRO A 234 -21.66 1.44 0.69
CA PRO A 234 -22.17 2.80 0.84
C PRO A 234 -22.23 3.30 2.29
N ASP A 235 -22.30 2.38 3.26
CA ASP A 235 -22.47 2.67 4.68
C ASP A 235 -21.21 2.40 5.51
N VAL A 236 -20.07 2.09 4.87
CA VAL A 236 -18.85 1.67 5.56
C VAL A 236 -17.66 2.51 5.08
N THR A 237 -16.83 2.94 6.02
CA THR A 237 -15.51 3.50 5.72
C THR A 237 -14.47 2.60 6.35
N ALA A 238 -13.27 2.62 5.79
CA ALA A 238 -12.16 1.81 6.28
C ALA A 238 -10.83 2.51 6.04
N SER A 239 -9.79 1.93 6.63
CA SER A 239 -8.42 2.33 6.35
C SER A 239 -8.01 2.01 4.93
N ILE A 240 -7.20 2.89 4.36
CA ILE A 240 -6.39 2.61 3.17
C ILE A 240 -5.56 1.34 3.34
N MET A 241 -5.15 1.00 4.57
CA MET A 241 -4.36 -0.19 4.85
C MET A 241 -5.16 -1.50 4.81
N SER A 242 -6.47 -1.46 4.56
CA SER A 242 -7.27 -2.67 4.32
C SER A 242 -7.02 -3.35 2.96
N GLY A 243 -6.22 -2.75 2.08
CA GLY A 243 -5.78 -3.36 0.82
C GLY A 243 -6.78 -3.33 -0.33
N TYR A 244 -8.06 -3.01 -0.07
CA TYR A 244 -9.11 -2.98 -1.09
C TYR A 244 -9.22 -1.62 -1.79
N THR A 245 -8.14 -1.18 -2.45
CA THR A 245 -8.02 0.15 -3.06
C THR A 245 -9.03 0.45 -4.18
N SER A 246 -9.76 -0.56 -4.68
CA SER A 246 -10.87 -0.43 -5.62
C SER A 246 -12.18 0.05 -4.99
N ILE A 247 -12.35 -0.03 -3.67
CA ILE A 247 -13.60 0.37 -2.98
C ILE A 247 -13.59 1.89 -2.74
N PRO A 248 -14.47 2.68 -3.38
CA PRO A 248 -14.40 4.14 -3.34
C PRO A 248 -14.62 4.73 -1.94
N GLU A 249 -15.34 4.04 -1.05
CA GLU A 249 -15.64 4.51 0.30
C GLU A 249 -14.47 4.40 1.30
N ILE A 250 -13.39 3.71 0.92
CA ILE A 250 -12.14 3.68 1.69
C ILE A 250 -11.40 4.99 1.42
N VAL A 251 -11.45 5.95 2.34
CA VAL A 251 -10.92 7.31 2.08
C VAL A 251 -10.03 7.86 3.18
N ASP A 252 -9.78 7.11 4.25
CA ASP A 252 -9.04 7.56 5.43
C ASP A 252 -8.04 6.49 5.89
N PHE A 253 -7.16 6.83 6.83
CA PHE A 253 -6.43 5.86 7.65
C PHE A 253 -7.21 5.61 8.94
N CYS A 254 -7.19 4.37 9.46
CA CYS A 254 -7.78 4.08 10.78
C CYS A 254 -7.07 4.94 11.87
N ASP A 255 -7.86 5.46 12.82
CA ASP A 255 -7.42 6.38 13.89
C ASP A 255 -8.25 6.06 15.16
N GLU A 256 -7.70 6.18 16.35
CA GLU A 256 -8.41 5.86 17.59
C GLU A 256 -9.42 6.97 17.99
N ASP A 257 -9.19 8.19 17.51
CA ASP A 257 -9.96 9.39 17.89
C ASP A 257 -11.12 9.71 16.92
N VAL A 258 -11.55 8.74 16.11
CA VAL A 258 -12.64 8.87 15.13
C VAL A 258 -13.84 7.99 15.49
N ALA A 259 -14.86 8.05 14.63
CA ALA A 259 -16.07 7.23 14.77
C ALA A 259 -15.71 5.73 14.87
N PRO A 260 -16.49 4.92 15.60
CA PRO A 260 -16.17 3.50 15.84
C PRO A 260 -15.85 2.69 14.57
N ALA A 261 -16.50 2.99 13.44
CA ALA A 261 -16.26 2.32 12.16
C ALA A 261 -14.86 2.58 11.54
N GLN A 262 -14.15 3.61 12.03
CA GLN A 262 -12.84 4.05 11.55
C GLN A 262 -11.72 3.79 12.57
N ARG A 263 -12.03 3.09 13.67
CA ARG A 263 -11.05 2.68 14.69
C ARG A 263 -10.40 1.37 14.29
N HIS A 264 -9.20 1.12 14.78
CA HIS A 264 -8.57 -0.19 14.60
C HIS A 264 -9.39 -1.28 15.32
N ASN A 265 -9.57 -2.41 14.63
CA ASN A 265 -10.09 -3.62 15.26
C ASN A 265 -9.02 -4.22 16.18
N GLN A 266 -9.19 -4.05 17.50
CA GLN A 266 -8.19 -4.46 18.49
C GLN A 266 -8.13 -5.99 18.70
N GLU A 267 -9.18 -6.73 18.36
CA GLU A 267 -9.19 -8.20 18.45
C GLU A 267 -8.60 -8.87 17.21
N ALA A 268 -8.53 -8.17 16.07
CA ALA A 268 -8.00 -8.75 14.85
C ALA A 268 -6.50 -9.06 15.00
N PRO A 269 -6.03 -10.26 14.60
CA PRO A 269 -4.63 -10.67 14.69
C PRO A 269 -3.79 -10.05 13.56
N THR A 270 -4.02 -8.77 13.27
CA THR A 270 -3.11 -7.99 12.43
C THR A 270 -2.02 -7.40 13.32
N ASN A 271 -0.89 -7.01 12.73
CA ASN A 271 0.13 -6.24 13.44
C ASN A 271 -0.46 -4.87 13.84
N THR A 272 -1.13 -4.81 14.99
CA THR A 272 -2.00 -3.71 15.41
C THR A 272 -1.22 -2.42 15.72
N GLN A 273 -1.70 -1.30 15.17
CA GLN A 273 -0.98 -0.02 15.05
C GLN A 273 -1.29 1.01 16.15
N GLY A 274 -1.55 0.58 17.38
CA GLY A 274 -1.92 1.50 18.48
C GLY A 274 -0.92 2.62 18.79
N PHE A 275 0.32 2.57 18.28
CA PHE A 275 1.38 3.56 18.53
C PHE A 275 1.83 4.39 17.31
N VAL A 276 1.47 4.03 16.06
CA VAL A 276 2.06 4.67 14.85
C VAL A 276 1.09 5.55 14.06
N ALA A 277 -0.23 5.37 14.21
CA ALA A 277 -1.25 6.23 13.60
C ALA A 277 -1.10 7.72 14.00
N LEU A 278 -0.53 8.01 15.17
CA LEU A 278 -0.25 9.37 15.65
C LEU A 278 0.79 10.12 14.77
N ARG A 279 1.72 9.41 14.12
CA ARG A 279 2.71 10.04 13.22
C ARG A 279 2.18 10.28 11.82
N ALA A 280 1.34 9.39 11.29
CA ALA A 280 0.66 9.59 10.01
C ALA A 280 -0.36 10.74 10.08
N THR A 281 -0.93 10.98 11.28
CA THR A 281 -1.87 12.06 11.54
C THR A 281 -1.26 13.30 12.22
N GLY A 282 0.04 13.32 12.54
CA GLY A 282 0.71 14.49 13.10
C GLY A 282 0.10 15.00 14.41
N LYS A 283 -0.21 14.10 15.35
CA LYS A 283 -0.44 14.47 16.76
C LYS A 283 0.84 14.42 17.57
#